data_AF-A0A919LQ86-F1
#
_entry.id   AF-A0A919LQ86-F1
#
_cell.length_a   1.000
_cell.length_b   1.000
_cell.length_c   1.000
_cell.angle_alpha   90.00
_cell.angle_beta   90.00
_cell.angle_gamma   90.00
#
_symmetry.space_group_name_H-M   'P 1'
#
loop_
_entity.id
_entity.type
_entity.pdbx_description
1 polymer ?
#
loop_
_entity_poly.entity_id
_entity_poly.type
_entity_poly.pdbx_seq_one_letter_code
_entity_poly.pdbx_strand_id
1 'polypeptide(L)'
;MIVPATLAGIRSTFAEASQRNMALGLWAAVGSGGAAFGPLVGGILLEHFYWGSVFLINVPIVLVVIAINAKVVPRQPARREQPLNLLQALVLIAAILMLVFSAKSALKGQLALWLTALVALGGAAMLTGLSASSCRRPARWWICACSPIA
;
A
#
# COMPACT_ATOMS: atom_id res chain seq x y z
N MET A 1 -4.39 4.19 3.64
CA MET A 1 -3.41 3.30 2.99
C MET A 1 -2.16 3.21 3.85
N ILE A 2 -2.10 2.27 4.80
CA ILE A 2 -0.96 2.08 5.70
C ILE A 2 0.03 1.01 5.21
N VAL A 3 -0.46 0.09 4.35
CA VAL A 3 0.29 -1.05 3.80
C VAL A 3 1.65 -0.69 3.19
N PRO A 4 1.78 0.30 2.28
CA PRO A 4 3.09 0.64 1.72
C PRO A 4 4.03 1.28 2.74
N ALA A 5 3.48 2.05 3.71
CA ALA A 5 4.26 2.68 4.76
C ALA A 5 4.81 1.65 5.76
N THR A 6 4.01 0.64 6.13
CA THR A 6 4.45 -0.45 7.01
C THR A 6 5.49 -1.33 6.33
N LEU A 7 5.33 -1.64 5.04
CA LEU A 7 6.34 -2.38 4.27
C LEU A 7 7.66 -1.61 4.18
N ALA A 8 7.60 -0.30 3.91
CA ALA A 8 8.79 0.54 3.85
C ALA A 8 9.53 0.55 5.20
N GLY A 9 8.80 0.64 6.31
CA GLY A 9 9.36 0.58 7.66
C GLY A 9 10.05 -0.76 7.98
N ILE A 10 9.45 -1.89 7.57
CA ILE A 10 10.09 -3.22 7.74
C ILE A 10 11.41 -3.26 6.96
N ARG A 11 11.42 -2.78 5.70
CA ARG A 11 12.62 -2.79 4.86
C ARG A 11 13.73 -1.87 5.37
N SER A 12 13.39 -0.75 6.01
CA SER A 12 14.38 0.18 6.58
C SER A 12 14.94 -0.27 7.93
N THR A 13 14.20 -1.11 8.66
CA THR A 13 14.60 -1.55 10.01
C THR A 13 15.47 -2.80 9.97
N PHE A 14 15.29 -3.69 8.99
CA PHE A 14 16.07 -4.92 8.83
C PHE A 14 17.07 -4.80 7.67
N ALA A 15 18.37 -4.65 8.01
CA ALA A 15 19.45 -4.62 7.02
C ALA A 15 19.68 -6.00 6.37
N GLU A 16 19.55 -7.08 7.16
CA GLU A 16 19.79 -8.46 6.73
C GLU A 16 18.61 -9.02 5.90
N ALA A 17 18.91 -9.64 4.75
CA ALA A 17 17.88 -10.10 3.81
C ALA A 17 17.01 -11.25 4.38
N SER A 18 17.59 -12.14 5.18
CA SER A 18 16.89 -13.27 5.80
C SER A 18 15.85 -12.80 6.83
N GLN A 19 16.25 -11.88 7.71
CA GLN A 19 15.38 -11.26 8.72
C GLN A 19 14.22 -10.51 8.09
N ARG A 20 14.47 -9.78 6.99
CA ARG A 20 13.44 -9.07 6.24
C ARG A 20 12.42 -10.02 5.63
N ASN A 21 12.85 -11.14 5.05
CA ASN A 21 11.92 -12.13 4.48
C ASN A 21 11.04 -12.77 5.55
N MET A 22 11.60 -13.08 6.73
CA MET A 22 10.84 -13.59 7.86
C MET A 22 9.82 -12.56 8.37
N ALA A 23 10.23 -11.29 8.51
CA ALA A 23 9.34 -10.20 8.94
C ALA A 23 8.19 -9.97 7.94
N LEU A 24 8.46 -10.03 6.63
CA LEU A 24 7.43 -9.94 5.60
C LEU A 24 6.49 -11.16 5.61
N GLY A 25 7.03 -12.36 5.85
CA GLY A 25 6.25 -13.58 6.00
C GLY A 25 5.29 -13.51 7.19
N LEU A 26 5.77 -13.05 8.35
CA LEU A 26 4.93 -12.85 9.53
C LEU A 26 3.88 -11.76 9.32
N TRP A 27 4.27 -10.64 8.69
CA TRP A 27 3.34 -9.57 8.35
C TRP A 27 2.21 -10.07 7.44
N ALA A 28 2.53 -10.88 6.42
CA ALA A 28 1.55 -11.46 5.52
C ALA A 28 0.65 -12.48 6.24
N ALA A 29 1.22 -13.35 7.09
CA ALA A 29 0.48 -14.35 7.86
C ALA A 29 -0.52 -13.72 8.85
N VAL A 30 -0.11 -12.65 9.54
CA VAL A 30 -1.00 -11.91 10.44
C VAL A 30 -2.09 -11.19 9.64
N GLY A 31 -1.74 -10.61 8.48
CA GLY A 31 -2.71 -9.96 7.60
C GLY A 31 -3.78 -10.92 7.06
N SER A 32 -3.37 -12.10 6.58
CA SER A 32 -4.30 -13.13 6.08
C SER A 32 -5.11 -13.76 7.21
N GLY A 33 -4.47 -14.02 8.36
CA GLY A 33 -5.15 -14.48 9.57
C GLY A 33 -6.23 -13.50 10.01
N GLY A 34 -5.92 -12.21 10.09
CA GLY A 34 -6.91 -11.17 10.42
C GLY A 34 -8.06 -11.11 9.42
N ALA A 35 -7.79 -11.29 8.12
CA ALA A 35 -8.84 -11.34 7.10
C ALA A 35 -9.75 -12.56 7.22
N ALA A 36 -9.21 -13.71 7.64
CA ALA A 36 -10.00 -14.92 7.88
C ALA A 36 -10.81 -14.84 9.18
N PHE A 37 -10.17 -14.42 10.28
CA PHE A 37 -10.81 -14.33 11.60
C PHE A 37 -11.77 -13.14 11.73
N GLY A 38 -11.57 -12.06 10.95
CA GLY A 38 -12.40 -10.85 11.01
C GLY A 38 -13.91 -11.12 10.82
N PRO A 39 -14.33 -11.78 9.73
CA PRO A 39 -15.73 -12.14 9.52
C PRO A 39 -16.27 -13.14 10.55
N LEU A 40 -15.43 -14.08 11.01
CA LEU A 40 -15.81 -15.06 12.03
C LEU A 40 -16.15 -14.37 13.36
N VAL A 41 -15.24 -13.54 13.85
CA VAL A 41 -15.44 -12.79 15.11
C VAL A 41 -16.57 -11.77 14.96
N GLY A 42 -16.61 -11.05 13.83
CA GLY A 42 -17.68 -10.08 13.56
C GLY A 42 -19.06 -10.73 13.46
N GLY A 43 -19.16 -11.91 12.84
CA GLY A 43 -20.41 -12.66 12.72
C GLY A 43 -20.96 -13.12 14.07
N ILE A 44 -20.10 -13.74 14.90
CA ILE A 44 -20.48 -14.18 16.26
C ILE A 44 -20.95 -13.00 17.12
N LEU A 45 -20.27 -11.86 17.00
CA LEU A 45 -20.60 -10.67 17.78
C LEU A 45 -21.95 -10.06 17.37
N LEU A 46 -22.29 -10.10 16.07
CA LEU A 46 -23.59 -9.66 15.57
C LEU A 46 -24.75 -10.59 15.93
N GLU A 47 -24.47 -11.87 16.19
CA GLU A 47 -25.48 -12.83 16.63
C GLU A 47 -25.89 -12.61 18.11
N HIS A 48 -24.96 -12.14 18.94
CA HIS A 48 -25.19 -11.95 20.38
C HIS A 48 -25.39 -10.48 20.79
N PHE A 49 -24.86 -9.53 20.03
CA PHE A 49 -24.86 -8.10 20.36
C PHE A 49 -25.33 -7.23 19.20
N TYR A 50 -25.78 -6.01 19.52
CA TYR A 50 -26.13 -5.00 18.53
C TYR A 50 -24.94 -4.63 17.63
N TRP A 51 -25.23 -4.14 16.43
CA TRP A 51 -24.25 -3.84 15.37
C TRP A 51 -23.05 -2.98 15.81
N GLY A 52 -23.24 -2.12 16.83
CA GLY A 52 -22.17 -1.28 17.38
C GLY A 52 -21.02 -2.04 18.08
N SER A 53 -21.25 -3.29 18.48
CA SER A 53 -20.24 -4.14 19.15
C SER A 53 -19.00 -4.40 18.28
N VAL A 54 -19.19 -4.51 16.95
CA VAL A 54 -18.12 -4.75 15.98
C VAL A 54 -17.14 -3.58 15.91
N PHE A 55 -17.59 -2.35 16.19
CA PHE A 55 -16.69 -1.20 16.29
C PHE A 55 -16.03 -1.13 17.66
N LEU A 56 -16.76 -1.47 18.71
CA LEU A 56 -16.28 -1.42 20.09
C LEU A 56 -15.13 -2.40 20.33
N ILE A 57 -15.16 -3.60 19.75
CA ILE A 57 -14.07 -4.58 19.87
C ILE A 57 -12.76 -4.10 19.22
N ASN A 58 -12.82 -3.23 18.22
CA ASN A 58 -11.63 -2.67 17.59
C ASN A 58 -10.90 -1.69 18.51
N VAL A 59 -11.61 -0.96 19.37
CA VAL A 59 -11.02 0.05 20.28
C VAL A 59 -9.96 -0.54 21.23
N PRO A 60 -10.23 -1.59 22.04
CA PRO A 60 -9.23 -2.18 22.92
C PRO A 60 -8.07 -2.80 22.13
N ILE A 61 -8.33 -3.41 20.96
CA ILE A 61 -7.29 -3.97 20.10
C ILE A 61 -6.32 -2.88 19.65
N VAL A 62 -6.84 -1.75 19.16
CA VAL A 62 -6.03 -0.60 18.72
C VAL A 62 -5.22 -0.01 19.89
N LEU A 63 -5.82 0.11 21.07
CA LEU A 63 -5.13 0.59 22.28
C LEU A 63 -3.93 -0.28 22.65
N VAL A 64 -4.11 -1.62 22.65
CA VAL A 64 -3.01 -2.57 22.92
C VAL A 64 -1.91 -2.43 21.87
N VAL A 65 -2.26 -2.35 20.59
CA VAL A 65 -1.29 -2.17 19.50
C VAL A 65 -0.49 -0.88 19.66
N ILE A 66 -1.14 0.23 20.02
CA ILE A 66 -0.47 1.52 20.27
C ILE A 66 0.48 1.41 21.47
N ALA A 67 0.06 0.79 22.56
CA ALA A 67 0.87 0.62 23.76
C ALA A 67 2.13 -0.22 23.48
N ILE A 68 1.98 -1.33 22.74
CA ILE A 68 3.10 -2.18 22.33
C ILE A 68 4.03 -1.40 21.39
N ASN A 69 3.47 -0.70 20.39
CA ASN A 69 4.27 0.08 19.45
C ASN A 69 5.10 1.15 20.16
N ALA A 70 4.48 1.90 21.08
CA ALA A 70 5.15 2.93 21.87
C ALA A 70 6.29 2.40 22.74
N LYS A 71 6.21 1.14 23.19
CA LYS A 71 7.24 0.48 24.02
C LYS A 71 8.34 -0.18 23.20
N VAL A 72 8.01 -0.78 22.06
CA VAL A 72 8.90 -1.64 21.26
C VAL A 72 9.57 -0.89 20.13
N VAL A 73 8.89 0.09 19.51
CA VAL A 73 9.38 0.77 18.31
C VAL A 73 10.20 2.00 18.72
N PRO A 74 11.51 2.06 18.39
CA PRO A 74 12.32 3.25 18.62
C PRO A 74 11.79 4.44 17.80
N ARG A 75 11.82 5.64 18.37
CA ARG A 75 11.43 6.86 17.66
C ARG A 75 12.33 7.05 16.43
N GLN A 76 11.75 6.86 15.26
CA GLN A 76 12.39 7.19 13.99
C GLN A 76 12.56 8.72 13.90
N PRO A 77 13.74 9.24 13.53
CA PRO A 77 13.91 10.67 13.32
C PRO A 77 12.96 11.14 12.23
N ALA A 78 12.20 12.19 12.52
CA ALA A 78 11.26 12.77 11.57
C ALA A 78 12.02 13.27 10.34
N ARG A 79 11.89 12.56 9.21
CA ARG A 79 12.48 12.99 7.93
C ARG A 79 11.67 14.18 7.41
N ARG A 80 12.07 15.39 7.79
CA ARG A 80 11.25 16.60 7.71
C ARG A 80 11.23 17.27 6.32
N GLU A 81 11.71 16.60 5.27
CA GLU A 81 11.88 17.25 3.98
C GLU A 81 11.77 16.25 2.82
N GLN A 82 10.54 15.88 2.50
CA GLN A 82 10.18 15.49 1.15
C GLN A 82 9.05 16.41 0.70
N PRO A 83 9.30 17.34 -0.25
CA PRO A 83 8.22 18.16 -0.80
C PRO A 83 7.22 17.22 -1.49
N LEU A 84 5.98 17.25 -1.00
CA LEU A 84 4.90 16.48 -1.58
C LEU A 84 4.65 16.98 -3.00
N ASN A 85 4.96 16.14 -4.00
CA ASN A 85 4.72 16.47 -5.40
C ASN A 85 3.27 16.14 -5.75
N LEU A 86 2.35 17.06 -5.44
CA LEU A 86 0.91 16.91 -5.72
C LEU A 86 0.65 16.56 -7.19
N LEU A 87 1.42 17.13 -8.12
CA LEU A 87 1.29 16.84 -9.55
C LEU A 87 1.60 15.38 -9.87
N GLN A 88 2.66 14.80 -9.29
CA GLN A 88 2.99 13.39 -9.48
C GLN A 88 1.94 12.47 -8.87
N ALA A 89 1.40 12.84 -7.71
CA ALA A 89 0.30 12.11 -7.07
C ALA A 89 -0.96 12.12 -7.96
N LEU A 90 -1.32 13.27 -8.53
CA LEU A 90 -2.47 13.38 -9.44
C LEU A 90 -2.30 12.56 -10.71
N VAL A 91 -1.10 12.58 -11.32
CA VAL A 91 -0.79 11.76 -12.51
C VAL A 91 -0.91 10.28 -12.19
N LEU A 92 -0.41 9.84 -11.02
CA LEU A 92 -0.52 8.45 -10.59
C LEU A 92 -1.98 8.03 -10.39
N ILE A 93 -2.78 8.86 -9.71
CA ILE A 93 -4.21 8.62 -9.49
C ILE A 93 -4.94 8.51 -10.83
N ALA A 94 -4.72 9.46 -11.75
CA ALA A 94 -5.34 9.47 -13.07
C ALA A 94 -4.97 8.21 -13.88
N ALA A 95 -3.69 7.82 -13.89
CA ALA A 95 -3.25 6.63 -14.61
C ALA A 95 -3.88 5.33 -14.06
N ILE A 96 -3.96 5.18 -12.73
CA ILE A 96 -4.60 4.00 -12.09
C ILE A 96 -6.09 3.96 -12.44
N LEU A 97 -6.79 5.09 -12.35
CA LEU A 97 -8.22 5.16 -12.69
C LEU A 97 -8.47 4.81 -14.16
N MET A 98 -7.61 5.31 -15.06
CA MET A 98 -7.69 5.06 -16.49
C MET A 98 -7.48 3.57 -16.82
N LEU A 99 -6.51 2.92 -16.15
CA LEU A 99 -6.26 1.48 -16.28
C LEU A 99 -7.43 0.63 -15.74
N VAL A 100 -7.93 0.95 -14.54
CA VAL A 100 -9.06 0.24 -13.94
C VAL A 100 -10.32 0.40 -14.79
N PHE A 101 -10.56 1.60 -15.32
CA PHE A 101 -11.68 1.87 -16.21
C PHE A 101 -11.57 1.08 -17.53
N SER A 102 -10.38 1.02 -18.13
CA SER A 102 -10.13 0.20 -19.33
C SER A 102 -10.39 -1.28 -19.06
N ALA A 103 -9.85 -1.83 -17.97
CA ALA A 103 -10.06 -3.22 -17.58
C ALA A 103 -11.54 -3.54 -17.36
N LYS A 104 -12.26 -2.69 -16.60
CA LYS A 104 -13.70 -2.87 -16.35
C LYS A 104 -14.52 -2.80 -17.64
N SER A 105 -14.17 -1.89 -18.54
CA SER A 105 -14.86 -1.71 -19.82
C SER A 105 -14.61 -2.89 -20.77
N ALA A 106 -13.39 -3.44 -20.78
CA ALA A 106 -13.03 -4.63 -21.55
C ALA A 106 -13.79 -5.88 -21.06
N LEU A 107 -13.89 -6.09 -19.74
CA LEU A 107 -14.58 -7.25 -19.17
C LEU A 107 -16.11 -7.21 -19.36
N LYS A 108 -16.72 -6.01 -19.36
CA LYS A 108 -18.18 -5.86 -19.55
C LYS A 108 -18.61 -5.80 -21.01
N GLY A 109 -17.69 -5.72 -21.98
CA GLY A 109 -18.00 -5.61 -23.41
C GLY A 109 -18.81 -4.37 -23.80
N GLN A 110 -18.90 -3.36 -22.94
CA GLN A 110 -19.78 -2.19 -23.13
C GLN A 110 -19.17 -1.11 -24.04
N LEU A 111 -17.88 -1.19 -24.36
CA LEU A 111 -17.17 -0.18 -25.17
C LEU A 111 -16.36 -0.85 -26.27
N ALA A 112 -16.26 -0.19 -27.43
CA ALA A 112 -15.54 -0.72 -28.58
C ALA A 112 -14.04 -0.91 -28.27
N LEU A 113 -13.46 -2.02 -28.73
CA LEU A 113 -12.11 -2.51 -28.37
C LEU A 113 -10.99 -1.45 -28.55
N TRP A 114 -11.12 -0.62 -29.58
CA TRP A 114 -10.19 0.48 -29.89
C TRP A 114 -10.17 1.59 -28.83
N LEU A 115 -11.32 1.91 -28.22
CA LEU A 115 -11.40 2.90 -27.13
C LEU A 115 -10.76 2.36 -25.85
N THR A 116 -10.94 1.07 -25.54
CA THR A 116 -10.25 0.44 -24.39
C THR A 116 -8.73 0.40 -24.58
N ALA A 117 -8.26 0.16 -25.81
CA ALA A 117 -6.85 0.16 -26.14
C ALA A 117 -6.23 1.56 -26.03
N LEU A 118 -6.91 2.60 -26.52
CA LEU A 118 -6.45 4.00 -26.40
C LEU A 118 -6.35 4.43 -24.93
N VAL A 119 -7.32 4.06 -24.10
CA VAL A 119 -7.33 4.38 -22.67
C VAL A 119 -6.20 3.65 -21.93
N ALA A 120 -5.93 2.39 -22.27
CA ALA A 120 -4.81 1.64 -21.72
C ALA A 120 -3.45 2.22 -22.14
N LEU A 121 -3.30 2.61 -23.41
CA LEU A 121 -2.08 3.25 -23.93
C LEU A 121 -1.86 4.63 -23.30
N GLY A 122 -2.92 5.42 -23.09
CA GLY A 122 -2.85 6.71 -22.39
C GLY A 122 -2.39 6.57 -20.94
N GLY A 123 -2.95 5.59 -20.21
CA GLY A 123 -2.53 5.27 -18.85
C GLY A 123 -1.07 4.79 -18.78
N ALA A 124 -0.66 3.93 -19.71
CA ALA A 124 0.72 3.46 -19.80
C ALA A 124 1.71 4.59 -20.14
N ALA A 125 1.35 5.49 -21.05
CA ALA A 125 2.18 6.64 -21.42
C ALA A 125 2.35 7.63 -20.25
N MET A 126 1.30 7.86 -19.46
CA MET A 126 1.39 8.68 -18.24
C MET A 126 2.34 8.05 -17.20
N LEU A 127 2.33 6.72 -17.04
CA LEU A 127 3.22 6.01 -16.12
C LEU A 127 4.69 6.01 -16.59
N THR A 128 4.94 5.82 -17.89
CA THR A 128 6.30 5.89 -18.44
C THR A 128 6.85 7.31 -18.39
N GLY A 129 6.00 8.33 -18.61
CA GLY A 129 6.34 9.74 -18.39
C GLY A 129 6.66 10.07 -16.93
N LEU A 130 5.92 9.46 -15.97
CA LEU A 130 6.20 9.60 -14.55
C LEU A 130 7.53 8.92 -14.16
N SER A 131 7.82 7.74 -14.71
CA SER A 131 9.10 7.04 -14.50
C SER A 131 10.27 7.83 -15.07
N ALA A 132 10.14 8.35 -16.29
CA ALA A 132 11.16 9.16 -16.95
C ALA A 132 11.39 10.52 -16.27
N SER A 133 10.35 11.12 -15.69
CA SER A 133 10.47 12.37 -14.91
C SER A 133 10.99 12.15 -13.50
N SER A 134 10.70 10.99 -12.90
CA SER A 134 11.26 10.58 -11.61
C SER A 134 12.76 10.25 -11.72
N CYS A 135 13.18 9.63 -12.82
CA CYS A 135 14.58 9.32 -13.11
C CYS A 135 15.40 10.58 -13.49
N ARG A 136 14.75 11.61 -14.06
CA ARG A 136 15.38 12.88 -14.43
C ARG A 136 15.61 13.85 -13.28
N ARG A 137 14.99 13.65 -12.11
CA ARG A 137 15.29 14.47 -10.93
C ARG A 137 16.61 13.97 -10.34
N PRO A 138 17.71 14.75 -10.40
CA PRO A 138 19.01 14.34 -9.89
C PRO A 138 18.94 14.23 -8.37
N ALA A 139 18.51 13.08 -7.90
CA ALA A 139 18.44 12.77 -6.51
C ALA A 139 19.84 12.31 -6.08
N ARG A 140 20.63 13.25 -5.54
CA ARG A 140 21.94 13.07 -4.84
C ARG A 140 21.94 12.00 -3.72
N TRP A 141 20.88 11.19 -3.59
CA TRP A 141 20.62 10.28 -2.48
C TRP A 141 20.29 8.84 -2.92
N TRP A 142 20.31 8.52 -4.23
CA TRP A 142 19.86 7.22 -4.78
C TRP A 142 20.97 6.18 -5.01
N ILE A 143 22.18 6.37 -4.47
CA ILE A 143 23.30 5.42 -4.68
C ILE A 143 22.97 3.98 -4.23
N CYS A 144 21.94 3.74 -3.40
CA CYS A 144 21.65 2.36 -2.94
C CYS A 144 20.43 1.66 -3.56
N ALA A 145 19.61 2.30 -4.40
CA ALA A 145 18.34 1.67 -4.85
C ALA A 145 18.31 1.23 -6.32
N CYS A 146 19.41 1.43 -7.05
CA CYS A 146 19.70 0.77 -8.33
C CYS A 146 20.81 -0.28 -8.16
N SER A 147 20.80 -1.07 -7.09
CA SER A 147 21.48 -2.38 -7.15
C SER A 147 20.46 -3.38 -7.67
N PRO A 148 20.68 -3.94 -8.88
CA PRO A 148 19.80 -4.95 -9.41
C PRO A 148 19.81 -6.15 -8.47
N ILE A 149 18.69 -6.85 -8.43
CA ILE A 149 18.59 -8.20 -7.92
C ILE A 149 19.64 -9.05 -8.65
N ALA A 150 20.80 -9.24 -8.02
CA ALA A 150 21.83 -10.24 -8.30
C ALA A 150 22.81 -10.28 -7.11
#